data_AF-A0A7J3BAD0-F1
#
_entry.id   AF-A0A7J3BAD0-F1
#
_cell.length_a   1.000
_cell.length_b   1.000
_cell.length_c   1.000
_cell.angle_alpha   90.00
_cell.angle_beta   90.00
_cell.angle_gamma   90.00
#
_symmetry.space_group_name_H-M   'P 1'
#
loop_
_entity.id
_entity.type
_entity.pdbx_description
1 polymer ?
#
loop_
_entity_poly.entity_id
_entity_poly.type
_entity_poly.pdbx_seq_one_letter_code
_entity_poly.pdbx_strand_id
1 'polypeptide(L)'
;MEVTIKDIVEVLELERKKLELGLRRAHLQVQAADMNNKDGNREDYSTNFNTISNALEEINKLLLDRSSMLKNAGIIFCYIYQERISDLDSKLSTFSLSEQIMAIKAKNGPIYELLKERGALLKKNYEERENLAKLLILISKVKDQDIKYKLAEALKKGEIKEIIHLRGRGKECDKELYEKIAAIFNRLGISASISADGGMLSSHPPVKGEVPFVIANKKVWVSAEAADKLLINISNIEKLSPHLQWKNAQKQIMELSENEEKEFAELQKKYLALLKEQDEILKSFKEEESLSVKVS
;
A
#
# COMPACT_ATOMS: atom_id res chain seq x y z
N MET A 1 -21.68 -9.39 -1.70
CA MET A 1 -20.42 -8.97 -2.36
C MET A 1 -19.53 -8.35 -1.30
N GLU A 2 -18.22 -8.60 -1.34
CA GLU A 2 -17.26 -8.06 -0.37
C GLU A 2 -16.18 -7.26 -1.08
N VAL A 3 -15.75 -6.16 -0.48
CA VAL A 3 -14.59 -5.37 -0.90
C VAL A 3 -13.39 -5.82 -0.08
N THR A 4 -12.31 -6.17 -0.77
CA THR A 4 -11.06 -6.64 -0.19
C THR A 4 -9.94 -5.62 -0.34
N ILE A 5 -8.79 -5.87 0.28
CA ILE A 5 -7.56 -5.08 0.07
C ILE A 5 -7.21 -5.01 -1.42
N LYS A 6 -7.34 -6.14 -2.13
CA LYS A 6 -7.02 -6.23 -3.56
C LYS A 6 -7.86 -5.27 -4.39
N ASP A 7 -9.15 -5.14 -4.08
CA ASP A 7 -10.03 -4.23 -4.82
C ASP A 7 -9.62 -2.76 -4.66
N ILE A 8 -9.21 -2.35 -3.47
CA ILE A 8 -8.75 -0.97 -3.21
C ILE A 8 -7.38 -0.72 -3.87
N VAL A 9 -6.48 -1.70 -3.81
CA VAL A 9 -5.17 -1.64 -4.50
C VAL A 9 -5.36 -1.54 -6.01
N GLU A 10 -6.31 -2.27 -6.59
CA GLU A 10 -6.65 -2.17 -8.01
C GLU A 10 -7.10 -0.75 -8.38
N VAL A 11 -7.94 -0.10 -7.56
CA VAL A 11 -8.32 1.31 -7.79
C VAL A 11 -7.11 2.24 -7.71
N LEU A 12 -6.23 2.06 -6.73
CA LEU A 12 -4.98 2.82 -6.60
C LEU A 12 -4.08 2.67 -7.85
N GLU A 13 -3.98 1.46 -8.39
CA GLU A 13 -3.21 1.14 -9.59
C GLU A 13 -3.83 1.73 -10.86
N LEU A 14 -5.16 1.68 -10.98
CA LEU A 14 -5.89 2.29 -12.08
C LEU A 14 -5.75 3.82 -12.09
N GLU A 15 -5.84 4.48 -10.93
CA GLU A 15 -5.64 5.93 -10.79
C GLU A 15 -4.22 6.34 -11.19
N ARG A 16 -3.20 5.56 -10.77
CA ARG A 16 -1.83 5.77 -11.22
C ARG A 16 -1.70 5.61 -12.74
N LYS A 17 -2.26 4.54 -13.31
CA LYS A 17 -2.20 4.27 -14.75
C LYS A 17 -2.91 5.36 -15.57
N LYS A 18 -4.03 5.88 -15.06
CA LYS A 18 -4.74 7.03 -15.63
C LYS A 18 -3.86 8.26 -15.68
N LEU A 19 -3.17 8.58 -14.57
CA LEU A 19 -2.22 9.70 -14.53
C LEU A 19 -1.06 9.53 -15.52
N GLU A 20 -0.46 8.34 -15.58
CA GLU A 20 0.65 8.04 -16.49
C GLU A 20 0.24 8.17 -17.96
N LEU A 21 -0.87 7.54 -18.34
CA LEU A 21 -1.39 7.63 -19.72
C LEU A 21 -1.85 9.05 -20.06
N GLY A 22 -2.41 9.78 -19.09
CA GLY A 22 -2.75 11.20 -19.25
C GLY A 22 -1.54 12.06 -19.59
N LEU A 23 -0.44 11.87 -18.85
CA LEU A 23 0.84 12.55 -19.12
C LEU A 23 1.42 12.15 -20.47
N ARG A 24 1.40 10.86 -20.82
CA ARG A 24 1.90 10.38 -22.11
C ARG A 24 1.08 10.95 -23.28
N ARG A 25 -0.24 11.01 -23.14
CA ARG A 25 -1.14 11.63 -24.11
C ARG A 25 -0.82 13.11 -24.29
N ALA A 26 -0.65 13.83 -23.18
CA ALA A 26 -0.34 15.25 -23.18
C ALA A 26 1.03 15.53 -23.83
N HIS A 27 2.03 14.67 -23.58
CA HIS A 27 3.33 14.75 -24.23
C HIS A 27 3.25 14.58 -25.75
N LEU A 28 2.49 13.59 -26.23
CA LEU A 28 2.26 13.39 -27.66
C LEU A 28 1.55 14.58 -28.31
N GLN A 29 0.62 15.24 -27.60
CA GLN A 29 -0.04 16.45 -28.10
C GLN A 29 0.94 17.61 -28.30
N VAL A 30 1.86 17.83 -27.36
CA VAL A 30 2.90 18.86 -27.48
C VAL A 30 3.84 18.53 -28.64
N GLN A 31 4.28 17.28 -28.75
CA GLN A 31 5.14 16.85 -29.87
C GLN A 31 4.43 17.01 -31.23
N ALA A 32 3.14 16.68 -31.32
CA ALA A 32 2.36 16.88 -32.54
C ALA A 32 2.23 18.36 -32.91
N ALA A 33 2.08 19.26 -31.92
CA ALA A 33 2.05 20.70 -32.15
C ALA A 33 3.40 21.23 -32.67
N ASP A 34 4.52 20.75 -32.12
CA ASP A 34 5.88 21.10 -32.56
C ASP A 34 6.20 20.55 -33.97
N MET A 35 5.64 19.40 -34.33
CA MET A 35 5.85 18.72 -35.62
C MET A 35 5.00 19.24 -36.77
N ASN A 36 4.00 20.09 -36.53
CA ASN A 36 3.30 20.78 -37.62
C ASN A 36 4.20 21.70 -38.47
N ASN A 37 5.49 21.84 -38.10
CA ASN A 37 6.53 22.54 -38.85
C ASN A 37 7.55 21.62 -39.56
N LYS A 38 7.44 20.28 -39.50
CA LYS A 38 8.38 19.33 -40.14
C LYS A 38 7.66 18.07 -40.66
N ASP A 39 7.86 17.73 -41.93
CA ASP A 39 7.18 16.65 -42.69
C ASP A 39 7.51 15.19 -42.25
N GLY A 40 7.42 14.85 -40.96
CA GLY A 40 7.74 13.50 -40.45
C GLY A 40 6.59 12.78 -39.72
N ASN A 41 6.27 11.56 -40.16
CA ASN A 41 5.50 10.47 -39.49
C ASN A 41 4.18 10.83 -38.77
N ARG A 42 3.26 11.57 -39.38
CA ARG A 42 1.94 11.89 -38.78
C ARG A 42 1.06 10.67 -38.43
N GLU A 43 1.13 9.57 -39.17
CA GLU A 43 0.26 8.39 -38.97
C GLU A 43 0.57 7.63 -37.67
N ASP A 44 1.85 7.42 -37.35
CA ASP A 44 2.28 6.75 -36.10
C ASP A 44 1.86 7.53 -34.85
N TYR A 45 1.92 8.87 -34.89
CA TYR A 45 1.46 9.72 -33.79
C TYR A 45 -0.04 9.62 -33.57
N SER A 46 -0.83 9.68 -34.65
CA SER A 46 -2.29 9.59 -34.57
C SER A 46 -2.76 8.23 -34.02
N THR A 47 -2.11 7.15 -34.44
CA THR A 47 -2.41 5.78 -33.98
C THR A 47 -2.08 5.60 -32.51
N ASN A 48 -0.90 6.06 -32.08
CA ASN A 48 -0.50 6.03 -30.66
C ASN A 48 -1.41 6.90 -29.78
N PHE A 49 -1.79 8.09 -30.26
CA PHE A 49 -2.71 8.98 -29.54
C PHE A 49 -4.10 8.35 -29.36
N ASN A 50 -4.65 7.74 -30.41
CA ASN A 50 -5.94 7.04 -30.35
C ASN A 50 -5.88 5.83 -29.43
N THR A 51 -4.79 5.06 -29.48
CA THR A 51 -4.58 3.89 -28.59
C THR A 51 -4.58 4.31 -27.12
N ILE A 52 -3.84 5.37 -26.78
CA ILE A 52 -3.80 5.90 -25.41
C ILE A 52 -5.15 6.47 -24.99
N SER A 53 -5.88 7.11 -25.90
CA SER A 53 -7.20 7.66 -25.62
C SER A 53 -8.22 6.56 -25.32
N ASN A 54 -8.25 5.49 -26.11
CA ASN A 54 -9.10 4.32 -25.86
C ASN A 54 -8.76 3.66 -24.52
N ALA A 55 -7.47 3.46 -24.22
CA ALA A 55 -7.04 2.91 -22.94
C ALA A 55 -7.45 3.79 -21.74
N LEU A 56 -7.41 5.12 -21.89
CA LEU A 56 -7.90 6.05 -20.86
C LEU A 56 -9.41 5.94 -20.66
N GLU A 57 -10.19 5.76 -21.72
CA GLU A 57 -11.64 5.55 -21.62
C GLU A 57 -11.97 4.25 -20.88
N GLU A 58 -11.28 3.16 -21.21
CA GLU A 58 -11.44 1.87 -20.52
C GLU A 58 -11.10 1.99 -19.02
N ILE A 59 -9.99 2.64 -18.68
CA ILE A 59 -9.60 2.87 -17.28
C ILE A 59 -10.65 3.72 -16.56
N ASN A 60 -11.19 4.75 -17.20
CA ASN A 60 -12.23 5.59 -16.58
C ASN A 60 -13.51 4.81 -16.32
N LYS A 61 -13.92 3.90 -17.22
CA LYS A 61 -15.07 3.00 -16.99
C LYS A 61 -14.82 2.09 -15.78
N LEU A 62 -13.66 1.42 -15.75
CA LEU A 62 -13.28 0.56 -14.63
C LEU A 62 -13.22 1.32 -13.30
N LEU A 63 -12.63 2.52 -13.30
CA LEU A 63 -12.57 3.38 -12.11
C LEU A 63 -13.97 3.78 -11.62
N LEU A 64 -14.89 4.09 -12.52
CA LEU A 64 -16.25 4.47 -12.16
C LEU A 64 -17.01 3.30 -11.51
N ASP A 65 -16.90 2.11 -12.10
CA ASP A 65 -17.51 0.88 -11.57
C ASP A 65 -16.94 0.53 -10.19
N ARG A 66 -15.61 0.52 -10.07
CA ARG A 66 -14.92 0.19 -8.81
C ARG A 66 -15.16 1.24 -7.72
N SER A 67 -15.12 2.53 -8.06
CA SER A 67 -15.40 3.61 -7.10
C SER A 67 -16.84 3.53 -6.58
N SER A 68 -17.79 3.15 -7.43
CA SER A 68 -19.18 2.92 -7.02
C SER A 68 -19.28 1.75 -6.05
N MET A 69 -18.57 0.65 -6.30
CA MET A 69 -18.48 -0.49 -5.38
C MET A 69 -17.88 -0.08 -4.02
N LEU A 70 -16.78 0.68 -3.99
CA LEU A 70 -16.17 1.18 -2.75
C LEU A 70 -17.15 2.08 -1.97
N LYS A 71 -17.84 2.96 -2.68
CA LYS A 71 -18.84 3.87 -2.08
C LYS A 71 -20.01 3.10 -1.47
N ASN A 72 -20.51 2.06 -2.15
CA ASN A 72 -21.60 1.21 -1.66
C ASN A 72 -21.17 0.37 -0.45
N ALA A 73 -19.89 0.04 -0.32
CA ALA A 73 -19.31 -0.56 0.89
C ALA A 73 -19.07 0.45 2.03
N GLY A 74 -19.40 1.73 1.85
CA GLY A 74 -19.20 2.78 2.86
C GLY A 74 -17.74 3.17 3.09
N ILE A 75 -16.87 2.92 2.10
CA ILE A 75 -15.44 3.27 2.13
C ILE A 75 -15.25 4.70 1.66
N ILE A 76 -14.65 5.53 2.51
CA ILE A 76 -14.21 6.89 2.16
C ILE A 76 -12.85 6.80 1.49
N PHE A 77 -12.85 6.66 0.16
CA PHE A 77 -11.61 6.53 -0.59
C PHE A 77 -10.79 7.84 -0.57
N CYS A 78 -9.56 7.76 -0.06
CA CYS A 78 -8.63 8.88 0.03
C CYS A 78 -7.17 8.40 0.12
N TYR A 79 -6.22 9.31 -0.08
CA TYR A 79 -4.79 9.03 -0.05
C TYR A 79 -4.08 9.85 1.04
N ILE A 80 -2.86 9.43 1.38
CA ILE A 80 -2.01 10.18 2.30
C ILE A 80 -1.61 11.49 1.62
N TYR A 81 -1.66 12.59 2.36
CA TYR A 81 -1.32 13.94 1.88
C TYR A 81 -2.13 14.40 0.65
N GLN A 82 -3.37 13.90 0.50
CA GLN A 82 -4.25 14.29 -0.61
C GLN A 82 -4.44 15.82 -0.68
N GLU A 83 -4.54 16.52 0.45
CA GLU A 83 -4.66 17.99 0.45
C GLU A 83 -3.40 18.64 -0.12
N ARG A 84 -2.21 18.20 0.33
CA ARG A 84 -0.94 18.72 -0.18
C ARG A 84 -0.73 18.43 -1.66
N ILE A 85 -1.14 17.25 -2.13
CA ILE A 85 -1.10 16.91 -3.57
C ILE A 85 -2.02 17.85 -4.34
N SER A 86 -3.22 18.13 -3.83
CA SER A 86 -4.18 19.04 -4.46
C SER A 86 -3.66 20.48 -4.52
N ASP A 87 -2.97 20.94 -3.47
CA ASP A 87 -2.28 22.24 -3.46
C ASP A 87 -1.16 22.31 -4.50
N LEU A 88 -0.37 21.25 -4.63
CA LEU A 88 0.70 21.16 -5.63
C LEU A 88 0.12 21.12 -7.04
N ASP A 89 -0.95 20.38 -7.28
CA ASP A 89 -1.68 20.35 -8.55
C ASP A 89 -2.19 21.74 -8.93
N SER A 90 -2.78 22.46 -7.96
CA SER A 90 -3.26 23.83 -8.16
C SER A 90 -2.12 24.79 -8.54
N LYS A 91 -0.97 24.70 -7.85
CA LYS A 91 0.22 25.50 -8.19
C LYS A 91 0.81 25.13 -9.55
N LEU A 92 0.80 23.85 -9.92
CA LEU A 92 1.31 23.40 -11.21
C LEU A 92 0.40 23.82 -12.37
N SER A 93 -0.91 23.94 -12.13
CA SER A 93 -1.90 24.33 -13.14
C SER A 93 -1.71 25.77 -13.67
N THR A 94 -0.98 26.61 -12.95
CA THR A 94 -0.66 27.98 -13.42
C THR A 94 0.43 28.01 -14.48
N PHE A 95 1.17 26.91 -14.67
CA PHE A 95 2.23 26.79 -15.67
C PHE A 95 1.73 25.99 -16.87
N SER A 96 2.14 26.42 -18.06
CA SER A 96 1.87 25.67 -19.28
C SER A 96 2.57 24.31 -19.25
N LEU A 97 1.99 23.34 -19.97
CA LEU A 97 2.59 22.01 -20.10
C LEU A 97 4.01 22.05 -20.69
N SER A 98 4.28 23.00 -21.59
CA SER A 98 5.61 23.20 -22.19
C SER A 98 6.64 23.59 -21.13
N GLU A 99 6.31 24.53 -20.24
CA GLU A 99 7.19 24.94 -19.13
C GLU A 99 7.45 23.80 -18.16
N GLN A 100 6.43 22.99 -17.84
CA GLN A 100 6.59 21.81 -17.00
C GLN A 100 7.54 20.78 -17.63
N ILE A 101 7.41 20.52 -18.93
CA ILE A 101 8.30 19.61 -19.67
C ILE A 101 9.74 20.16 -19.69
N MET A 102 9.92 21.46 -19.91
CA MET A 102 11.25 22.09 -19.88
C MET A 102 11.89 21.98 -18.49
N ALA A 103 11.12 22.21 -17.42
CA ALA A 103 11.59 22.07 -16.05
C ALA A 103 12.04 20.63 -15.74
N ILE A 104 11.29 19.61 -16.21
CA ILE A 104 11.69 18.19 -16.07
C ILE A 104 13.01 17.91 -16.78
N LYS A 105 13.21 18.45 -17.99
CA LYS A 105 14.46 18.29 -18.76
C LYS A 105 15.64 18.98 -18.08
N ALA A 106 15.43 20.20 -17.59
CA ALA A 106 16.45 20.99 -16.93
C ALA A 106 16.79 20.50 -15.51
N LYS A 107 15.87 19.75 -14.88
CA LYS A 107 15.98 19.21 -13.51
C LYS A 107 16.31 20.26 -12.45
N ASN A 108 15.86 21.49 -12.65
CA ASN A 108 16.12 22.61 -11.76
C ASN A 108 14.98 23.64 -11.81
N GLY A 109 14.99 24.56 -10.84
CA GLY A 109 14.03 25.66 -10.75
C GLY A 109 12.74 25.31 -9.99
N PRO A 110 11.88 26.33 -9.76
CA PRO A 110 10.72 26.21 -8.88
C PRO A 110 9.66 25.22 -9.38
N ILE A 111 9.42 25.17 -10.70
CA ILE A 111 8.46 24.22 -11.30
C ILE A 111 8.95 22.78 -11.10
N TYR A 112 10.25 22.53 -11.26
CA TYR A 112 10.82 21.20 -11.06
C TYR A 112 10.69 20.75 -9.60
N GLU A 113 10.96 21.62 -8.62
CA GLU A 113 10.80 21.27 -7.21
C GLU A 113 9.33 20.95 -6.84
N LEU A 114 8.36 21.67 -7.40
CA LEU A 114 6.93 21.34 -7.24
C LEU A 114 6.60 19.96 -7.83
N LEU A 115 7.06 19.68 -9.05
CA LEU A 115 6.86 18.39 -9.72
C LEU A 115 7.53 17.23 -8.95
N LYS A 116 8.72 17.48 -8.41
CA LYS A 116 9.50 16.51 -7.63
C LYS A 116 8.84 16.20 -6.29
N GLU A 117 8.39 17.23 -5.56
CA GLU A 117 7.64 17.06 -4.31
C GLU A 117 6.36 16.26 -4.55
N ARG A 118 5.57 16.65 -5.56
CA ARG A 118 4.36 15.92 -5.96
C ARG A 118 4.66 14.47 -6.32
N GLY A 119 5.70 14.24 -7.12
CA GLY A 119 6.13 12.90 -7.51
C GLY A 119 6.53 12.03 -6.32
N ALA A 120 7.22 12.61 -5.33
CA ALA A 120 7.59 11.91 -4.10
C ALA A 120 6.36 11.48 -3.28
N LEU A 121 5.35 12.35 -3.15
CA LEU A 121 4.10 12.02 -2.43
C LEU A 121 3.30 10.93 -3.16
N LEU A 122 3.16 11.02 -4.48
CA LEU A 122 2.49 9.98 -5.28
C LEU A 122 3.23 8.65 -5.23
N LYS A 123 4.57 8.67 -5.27
CA LYS A 123 5.39 7.47 -5.12
C LYS A 123 5.18 6.83 -3.74
N LYS A 124 5.19 7.62 -2.66
CA LYS A 124 4.92 7.14 -1.29
C LYS A 124 3.54 6.47 -1.20
N ASN A 125 2.50 7.09 -1.77
CA ASN A 125 1.15 6.50 -1.81
C ASN A 125 1.10 5.15 -2.54
N TYR A 126 1.87 5.00 -3.63
CA TYR A 126 1.96 3.74 -4.36
C TYR A 126 2.75 2.66 -3.60
N GLU A 127 3.88 3.03 -3.01
CA GLU A 127 4.72 2.09 -2.23
C GLU A 127 3.97 1.56 -1.01
N GLU A 128 3.15 2.39 -0.37
CA GLU A 128 2.36 2.04 0.81
C GLU A 128 0.90 1.66 0.50
N ARG A 129 0.57 1.36 -0.77
CA ARG A 129 -0.80 1.09 -1.23
C ARG A 129 -1.55 0.00 -0.46
N GLU A 130 -0.84 -1.03 0.01
CA GLU A 130 -1.44 -2.11 0.81
C GLU A 130 -1.83 -1.63 2.21
N ASN A 131 -0.95 -0.90 2.89
CA ASN A 131 -1.25 -0.29 4.19
C ASN A 131 -2.38 0.73 4.08
N LEU A 132 -2.38 1.53 3.01
CA LEU A 132 -3.47 2.45 2.72
C LEU A 132 -4.80 1.71 2.55
N ALA A 133 -4.83 0.63 1.75
CA ALA A 133 -6.03 -0.18 1.56
C ALA A 133 -6.54 -0.81 2.86
N LYS A 134 -5.63 -1.36 3.68
CA LYS A 134 -5.96 -1.87 5.03
C LYS A 134 -6.59 -0.77 5.89
N LEU A 135 -6.00 0.42 5.92
CA LEU A 135 -6.51 1.55 6.71
C LEU A 135 -7.91 1.97 6.25
N LEU A 136 -8.14 2.09 4.94
CA LEU A 136 -9.46 2.45 4.40
C LEU A 136 -10.54 1.43 4.77
N ILE A 137 -10.20 0.14 4.79
CA ILE A 137 -11.10 -0.92 5.27
C ILE A 137 -11.36 -0.77 6.77
N LEU A 138 -10.34 -0.60 7.60
CA LEU A 138 -10.54 -0.43 9.04
C LEU A 138 -11.36 0.81 9.38
N ILE A 139 -11.09 1.95 8.73
CA ILE A 139 -11.88 3.19 8.87
C ILE A 139 -13.35 2.93 8.48
N SER A 140 -13.61 2.17 7.42
CA SER A 140 -15.00 1.88 7.01
C SER A 140 -15.78 1.06 8.05
N LYS A 141 -15.10 0.23 8.85
CA LYS A 141 -15.68 -0.57 9.94
C LYS A 141 -16.05 0.26 11.17
N VAL A 142 -15.55 1.50 11.27
CA VAL A 142 -15.94 2.42 12.33
C VAL A 142 -17.42 2.77 12.20
N LYS A 143 -18.18 2.48 13.26
CA LYS A 143 -19.64 2.65 13.30
C LYS A 143 -20.07 4.12 13.35
N ASP A 144 -19.29 4.96 14.01
CA ASP A 144 -19.58 6.39 14.13
C ASP A 144 -19.05 7.14 12.90
N GLN A 145 -19.96 7.80 12.18
CA GLN A 145 -19.61 8.54 10.96
C GLN A 145 -18.70 9.74 11.25
N ASP A 146 -18.89 10.45 12.36
CA ASP A 146 -18.06 11.63 12.68
C ASP A 146 -16.60 11.20 12.91
N ILE A 147 -16.40 10.12 13.68
CA ILE A 147 -15.08 9.52 13.89
C ILE A 147 -14.48 9.05 12.56
N LYS A 148 -15.28 8.38 11.72
CA LYS A 148 -14.85 7.92 10.39
C LYS A 148 -14.34 9.09 9.53
N TYR A 149 -15.08 10.20 9.48
CA TYR A 149 -14.66 11.38 8.72
C TYR A 149 -13.39 12.01 9.29
N LYS A 150 -13.26 12.13 10.62
CA LYS A 150 -12.04 12.65 11.27
C LYS A 150 -10.80 11.80 10.97
N LEU A 151 -10.94 10.47 10.97
CA LEU A 151 -9.84 9.57 10.60
C LEU A 151 -9.46 9.72 9.11
N ALA A 152 -10.45 9.81 8.23
CA ALA A 152 -10.20 10.06 6.80
C ALA A 152 -9.56 11.44 6.55
N GLU A 153 -9.95 12.46 7.32
CA GLU A 153 -9.36 13.80 7.25
C GLU A 153 -7.90 13.81 7.73
N ALA A 154 -7.60 13.14 8.85
CA ALA A 154 -6.22 12.97 9.32
C ALA A 154 -5.34 12.29 8.27
N LEU A 155 -5.87 11.29 7.56
CA LEU A 155 -5.20 10.63 6.45
C LEU A 155 -4.94 11.59 5.28
N LYS A 156 -5.94 12.36 4.86
CA LYS A 156 -5.83 13.35 3.76
C LYS A 156 -4.81 14.44 4.06
N LYS A 157 -4.73 14.89 5.31
CA LYS A 157 -3.73 15.85 5.80
C LYS A 157 -2.36 15.21 5.98
N GLY A 158 -2.33 13.92 6.30
CA GLY A 158 -1.13 13.19 6.64
C GLY A 158 -0.63 13.47 8.06
N GLU A 159 -1.51 13.91 8.95
CA GLU A 159 -1.22 14.23 10.35
C GLU A 159 -2.50 14.24 11.21
N ILE A 160 -2.35 13.98 12.52
CA ILE A 160 -3.43 14.08 13.51
C ILE A 160 -3.23 15.37 14.31
N LYS A 161 -3.84 16.48 13.85
CA LYS A 161 -3.72 17.79 14.53
C LYS A 161 -4.51 17.86 15.83
N GLU A 162 -5.72 17.30 15.80
CA GLU A 162 -6.67 17.37 16.90
C GLU A 162 -6.90 15.99 17.50
N ILE A 163 -7.13 15.94 18.80
CA ILE A 163 -7.44 14.69 19.50
C ILE A 163 -8.79 14.17 18.98
N ILE A 164 -8.79 12.94 18.47
CA ILE A 164 -10.01 12.30 17.99
C ILE A 164 -10.58 11.47 19.15
N HIS A 165 -11.75 11.87 19.65
CA HIS A 165 -12.48 11.11 20.64
C HIS A 165 -13.14 9.88 19.99
N LEU A 166 -12.71 8.69 20.41
CA LEU A 166 -13.08 7.40 19.82
C LEU A 166 -14.33 6.78 20.44
N ARG A 167 -14.74 7.27 21.62
CA ARG A 167 -16.00 6.93 22.25
C ARG A 167 -17.12 7.71 21.60
N GLY A 168 -17.90 7.04 20.76
CA GLY A 168 -19.21 7.56 20.35
C GLY A 168 -20.09 7.80 21.58
N ARG A 169 -21.04 8.74 21.50
CA ARG A 169 -21.95 9.08 22.61
C ARG A 169 -22.60 7.82 23.19
N GLY A 170 -22.08 7.33 24.33
CA GLY A 170 -22.62 6.17 25.05
C GLY A 170 -22.30 4.78 24.48
N LYS A 171 -21.31 4.62 23.59
CA LYS A 171 -20.92 3.30 23.05
C LYS A 171 -19.58 2.81 23.61
N GLU A 172 -19.45 1.50 23.79
CA GLU A 172 -18.16 0.86 24.08
C GLU A 172 -17.16 1.13 22.95
N CYS A 173 -15.91 1.36 23.33
CA CYS A 173 -14.82 1.60 22.40
C CYS A 173 -14.30 0.26 21.87
N ASP A 174 -14.28 0.10 20.55
CA ASP A 174 -13.62 -1.04 19.89
C ASP A 174 -12.10 -0.82 19.89
N LYS A 175 -11.49 -1.05 21.06
CA LYS A 175 -10.08 -0.76 21.32
C LYS A 175 -9.17 -1.47 20.32
N GLU A 176 -9.46 -2.72 20.00
CA GLU A 176 -8.67 -3.51 19.05
C GLU A 176 -8.69 -2.91 17.64
N LEU A 177 -9.87 -2.49 17.15
CA LEU A 177 -9.98 -1.80 15.86
C LEU A 177 -9.14 -0.52 15.83
N TYR A 178 -9.24 0.30 16.87
CA TYR A 178 -8.52 1.58 16.91
C TYR A 178 -7.02 1.43 17.12
N GLU A 179 -6.56 0.41 17.85
CA GLU A 179 -5.14 0.04 17.93
C GLU A 179 -4.60 -0.36 16.55
N LYS A 180 -5.35 -1.15 15.77
CA LYS A 180 -4.98 -1.49 14.39
C LYS A 180 -4.95 -0.25 13.49
N ILE A 181 -5.92 0.66 13.62
CA ILE A 181 -5.94 1.94 12.88
C ILE A 181 -4.70 2.78 13.23
N ALA A 182 -4.38 2.93 14.52
CA ALA A 182 -3.21 3.67 14.97
C ALA A 182 -1.90 3.04 14.49
N ALA A 183 -1.78 1.71 14.55
CA ALA A 183 -0.61 0.99 14.04
C ALA A 183 -0.40 1.29 12.55
N ILE A 184 -1.45 1.18 11.72
CA ILE A 184 -1.32 1.46 10.29
C ILE A 184 -1.03 2.95 10.02
N PHE A 185 -1.63 3.89 10.75
CA PHE A 185 -1.23 5.30 10.67
C PHE A 185 0.28 5.49 10.87
N ASN A 186 0.85 4.87 11.90
CA ASN A 186 2.29 4.94 12.15
C ASN A 186 3.12 4.33 11.00
N ARG A 187 2.68 3.19 10.43
CA ARG A 187 3.33 2.58 9.24
C ARG A 187 3.32 3.50 8.02
N LEU A 188 2.28 4.33 7.88
CA LEU A 188 2.15 5.35 6.83
C LEU A 188 2.95 6.64 7.14
N GLY A 189 3.58 6.71 8.31
CA GLY A 189 4.34 7.87 8.78
C GLY A 189 3.48 8.98 9.40
N ILE A 190 2.27 8.63 9.85
CA ILE A 190 1.37 9.52 10.59
C ILE A 190 1.44 9.11 12.06
N SER A 191 2.03 9.94 12.91
CA SER A 191 2.15 9.64 14.34
C SER A 191 0.78 9.48 14.98
N ALA A 192 0.55 8.34 15.60
CA ALA A 192 -0.74 7.94 16.13
C ALA A 192 -0.57 7.12 17.42
N SER A 193 -1.22 7.55 18.49
CA SER A 193 -1.24 6.83 19.77
C SER A 193 -2.63 6.84 20.37
N ILE A 194 -3.02 5.69 20.92
CA ILE A 194 -4.29 5.47 21.61
C ILE A 194 -4.07 5.69 23.11
N SER A 195 -4.96 6.44 23.77
CA SER A 195 -4.94 6.63 25.22
C SER A 195 -5.09 5.30 25.96
N ALA A 196 -4.61 5.22 27.22
CA ALA A 196 -4.65 3.98 28.00
C ALA A 196 -6.08 3.40 28.15
N ASP A 197 -7.06 4.30 28.26
CA ASP A 197 -8.49 3.98 28.35
C ASP A 197 -9.16 3.72 26.97
N GLY A 198 -8.37 3.72 25.90
CA GLY A 198 -8.80 3.51 24.51
C GLY A 198 -9.65 4.63 23.93
N GLY A 199 -9.90 5.71 24.66
CA GLY A 199 -10.94 6.69 24.31
C GLY A 199 -10.50 7.79 23.36
N MET A 200 -9.19 7.95 23.12
CA MET A 200 -8.64 9.06 22.34
C MET A 200 -7.52 8.60 21.43
N LEU A 201 -7.48 9.14 20.21
CA LEU A 201 -6.36 9.04 19.28
C LEU A 201 -5.67 10.40 19.17
N SER A 202 -4.34 10.43 19.29
CA SER A 202 -3.55 11.66 19.24
C SER A 202 -2.22 11.48 18.52
N SER A 203 -1.60 12.58 18.11
CA SER A 203 -0.27 12.59 17.51
C SER A 203 0.84 12.48 18.56
N HIS A 204 1.03 11.26 19.07
CA HIS A 204 2.21 10.90 19.84
C HIS A 204 2.86 9.65 19.24
N PRO A 205 4.20 9.58 19.19
CA PRO A 205 4.87 8.35 18.78
C PRO A 205 4.52 7.22 19.75
N PRO A 206 4.27 6.00 19.25
CA PRO A 206 3.96 4.86 20.10
C PRO A 206 5.17 4.49 20.97
N VAL A 207 4.92 4.07 22.21
CA VAL A 207 5.97 3.60 23.15
C VAL A 207 6.59 2.27 22.68
N LYS A 208 5.83 1.47 21.92
CA LYS A 208 6.27 0.24 21.26
C LYS A 208 5.88 0.31 19.79
N GLY A 209 6.87 0.37 18.90
CA GLY A 209 6.66 0.47 17.47
C GLY A 209 6.84 -0.88 16.75
N GLU A 210 6.13 -1.03 15.64
CA GLU A 210 6.43 -2.06 14.66
C GLU A 210 7.59 -1.60 13.76
N VAL A 211 8.36 -2.56 13.28
CA VAL A 211 9.44 -2.36 12.33
C VAL A 211 9.13 -3.12 11.04
N PRO A 212 9.52 -2.57 9.87
CA PRO A 212 9.38 -3.28 8.62
C PRO A 212 10.40 -4.42 8.55
N PHE A 213 9.96 -5.61 8.18
CA PHE A 213 10.77 -6.79 7.94
C PHE A 213 10.46 -7.32 6.54
N VAL A 214 11.47 -7.76 5.78
CA VAL A 214 11.27 -8.27 4.41
C VAL A 214 11.41 -9.79 4.42
N ILE A 215 10.35 -10.49 4.01
CA ILE A 215 10.33 -11.95 3.88
C ILE A 215 9.78 -12.33 2.51
N ALA A 216 10.51 -13.14 1.74
CA ALA A 216 10.11 -13.60 0.41
C ALA A 216 9.61 -12.45 -0.51
N ASN A 217 10.34 -11.34 -0.55
CA ASN A 217 10.00 -10.10 -1.28
C ASN A 217 8.70 -9.39 -0.83
N LYS A 218 8.12 -9.77 0.31
CA LYS A 218 7.01 -9.06 0.95
C LYS A 218 7.50 -8.26 2.15
N LYS A 219 7.03 -7.02 2.27
CA LYS A 219 7.24 -6.16 3.45
C LYS A 219 6.17 -6.47 4.48
N VAL A 220 6.57 -7.04 5.61
CA VAL A 220 5.70 -7.30 6.77
C VAL A 220 6.05 -6.33 7.88
N TRP A 221 5.08 -5.97 8.72
CA TRP A 221 5.30 -5.12 9.89
C TRP A 221 5.11 -5.96 11.14
N VAL A 222 6.14 -5.99 11.99
CA VAL A 222 6.18 -6.82 13.19
C VAL A 222 6.78 -6.03 14.33
N SER A 223 6.52 -6.43 15.59
CA SER A 223 7.24 -5.83 16.73
C SER A 223 8.75 -6.02 16.60
N ALA A 224 9.55 -5.12 17.17
CA ALA A 224 11.02 -5.26 17.17
C ALA A 224 11.47 -6.62 17.74
N GLU A 225 10.86 -7.07 18.85
CA GLU A 225 11.13 -8.38 19.45
C GLU A 225 10.78 -9.54 18.50
N ALA A 226 9.71 -9.41 17.73
CA ALA A 226 9.31 -10.42 16.74
C ALA A 226 10.22 -10.41 15.50
N ALA A 227 10.77 -9.26 15.10
CA ALA A 227 11.71 -9.16 14.00
C ALA A 227 13.00 -9.96 14.30
N ASP A 228 13.53 -9.84 15.52
CA ASP A 228 14.70 -10.61 15.95
C ASP A 228 14.43 -12.12 15.95
N LYS A 229 13.26 -12.53 16.47
CA LYS A 229 12.83 -13.94 16.44
C LYS A 229 12.68 -14.47 15.02
N LEU A 230 12.08 -13.70 14.11
CA LEU A 230 11.94 -14.06 12.70
C LEU A 230 13.29 -14.23 12.01
N LEU A 231 14.24 -13.32 12.27
CA LEU A 231 15.57 -13.41 11.70
C LEU A 231 16.28 -14.71 12.09
N ILE A 232 16.22 -15.06 13.39
CA ILE A 232 16.79 -16.32 13.91
C ILE A 232 16.08 -17.52 13.27
N ASN A 233 14.75 -17.50 13.23
CA ASN A 233 13.96 -18.59 12.69
C ASN A 233 14.23 -18.81 11.19
N ILE A 234 14.28 -17.75 10.40
CA ILE A 234 14.64 -17.81 8.97
C ILE A 234 16.04 -18.39 8.78
N SER A 235 17.03 -17.93 9.55
CA SER A 235 18.38 -18.49 9.48
C SER A 235 18.42 -19.99 9.78
N ASN A 236 17.60 -20.47 10.73
CA ASN A 236 17.50 -21.90 11.04
C ASN A 236 16.83 -22.68 9.90
N ILE A 237 15.77 -22.13 9.30
CA ILE A 237 15.09 -22.71 8.13
C ILE A 237 16.07 -22.81 6.95
N GLU A 238 16.83 -21.76 6.67
CA GLU A 238 17.82 -21.71 5.58
C GLU A 238 18.97 -22.70 5.79
N LYS A 239 19.37 -22.96 7.03
CA LYS A 239 20.37 -24.00 7.35
C LYS A 239 19.82 -25.42 7.18
N LEU A 240 18.56 -25.65 7.57
CA LEU A 240 17.95 -26.98 7.53
C LEU A 240 17.45 -27.37 6.13
N SER A 241 16.98 -26.42 5.33
CA SER A 241 16.37 -26.68 4.03
C SER A 241 17.30 -27.43 3.05
N PRO A 242 18.58 -27.06 2.86
CA PRO A 242 19.48 -27.80 1.97
C PRO A 242 19.72 -29.24 2.42
N HIS A 243 19.88 -29.47 3.73
CA HIS A 243 20.06 -30.82 4.27
C HIS A 243 18.83 -31.70 4.03
N LEU A 244 17.64 -31.12 4.23
CA LEU A 244 16.38 -31.80 3.95
C LEU A 244 16.23 -32.13 2.46
N GLN A 245 16.53 -31.19 1.57
CA GLN A 245 16.48 -31.39 0.12
C GLN A 245 17.47 -32.47 -0.33
N TRP A 246 18.68 -32.46 0.22
CA TRP A 246 19.71 -33.46 -0.10
C TRP A 246 19.31 -34.86 0.35
N LYS A 247 18.86 -35.03 1.60
CA LYS A 247 18.37 -36.33 2.10
C LYS A 247 17.15 -36.83 1.33
N ASN A 248 16.26 -35.92 0.92
CA ASN A 248 15.09 -36.27 0.10
C ASN A 248 15.51 -36.72 -1.31
N ALA A 249 16.51 -36.07 -1.91
CA ALA A 249 17.09 -36.48 -3.20
C ALA A 249 17.80 -37.85 -3.08
N GLN A 250 18.52 -38.10 -1.99
CA GLN A 250 19.11 -39.42 -1.74
C GLN A 250 18.04 -40.51 -1.67
N LYS A 251 16.95 -40.27 -0.91
CA LYS A 251 15.83 -41.23 -0.79
C LYS A 251 15.18 -41.58 -2.14
N GLN A 252 15.25 -40.70 -3.13
CA GLN A 252 14.71 -40.98 -4.48
C GLN A 252 15.61 -41.92 -5.30
N ILE A 253 16.89 -42.06 -4.93
CA ILE A 253 17.89 -42.79 -5.70
C ILE A 253 18.36 -44.06 -4.97
N MET A 254 18.24 -44.10 -3.63
CA MET A 254 18.64 -45.23 -2.79
C MET A 254 17.74 -45.42 -1.56
N GLU A 255 17.68 -46.64 -1.05
CA GLU A 255 17.09 -46.93 0.26
C GLU A 255 18.00 -46.39 1.37
N LEU A 256 17.41 -45.64 2.31
CA LEU A 256 18.10 -45.12 3.48
C LEU A 256 18.21 -46.21 4.55
N SER A 257 19.31 -46.22 5.30
CA SER A 257 19.41 -47.06 6.50
C SER A 257 18.43 -46.59 7.59
N GLU A 258 18.08 -47.46 8.55
CA GLU A 258 17.17 -47.10 9.66
C GLU A 258 17.63 -45.85 10.45
N ASN A 259 18.94 -45.66 10.60
CA ASN A 259 19.50 -44.49 11.28
C ASN A 259 19.33 -43.21 10.44
N GLU A 260 19.51 -43.30 9.12
CA GLU A 260 19.30 -42.17 8.22
C GLU A 260 17.83 -41.81 8.07
N GLU A 261 16.93 -42.78 8.13
CA GLU A 261 15.48 -42.52 8.17
C GLU A 261 15.07 -41.79 9.45
N LYS A 262 15.62 -42.17 10.61
CA LYS A 262 15.39 -41.45 11.88
C LYS A 262 15.94 -40.02 11.82
N GLU A 263 17.16 -39.84 11.34
CA GLU A 263 17.76 -38.51 11.14
C GLU A 263 16.90 -37.65 10.21
N PHE A 264 16.44 -38.21 9.10
CA PHE A 264 15.58 -37.52 8.15
C PHE A 264 14.23 -37.13 8.76
N ALA A 265 13.59 -38.02 9.51
CA ALA A 265 12.35 -37.73 10.23
C ALA A 265 12.53 -36.62 11.29
N GLU A 266 13.66 -36.61 11.99
CA GLU A 266 13.99 -35.54 12.94
C GLU A 266 14.21 -34.19 12.24
N LEU A 267 14.91 -34.17 11.11
CA LEU A 267 15.10 -32.98 10.29
C LEU A 267 13.75 -32.43 9.79
N GLN A 268 12.87 -33.30 9.28
CA GLN A 268 11.51 -32.93 8.88
C GLN A 268 10.71 -32.33 10.05
N LYS A 269 10.76 -32.97 11.22
CA LYS A 269 10.06 -32.50 12.42
C LYS A 269 10.55 -31.12 12.86
N LYS A 270 11.88 -30.91 12.88
CA LYS A 270 12.49 -29.61 13.22
C LYS A 270 12.11 -28.54 12.20
N TYR A 271 12.18 -28.85 10.92
CA TYR A 271 11.80 -27.93 9.84
C TYR A 271 10.32 -27.51 9.94
N LEU A 272 9.41 -28.47 10.14
CA LEU A 272 7.99 -28.18 10.33
C LEU A 272 7.70 -27.36 11.59
N ALA A 273 8.45 -27.57 12.68
CA ALA A 273 8.32 -26.77 13.89
C ALA A 273 8.70 -25.30 13.65
N LEU A 274 9.80 -25.05 12.92
CA LEU A 274 10.25 -23.69 12.57
C LEU A 274 9.25 -22.98 11.65
N LEU A 275 8.65 -23.71 10.69
CA LEU A 275 7.58 -23.17 9.85
C LEU A 275 6.34 -22.79 10.69
N LYS A 276 5.95 -23.62 11.67
CA LYS A 276 4.83 -23.29 12.57
C LYS A 276 5.13 -22.06 13.43
N GLU A 277 6.35 -21.96 13.97
CA GLU A 277 6.78 -20.78 14.72
C GLU A 277 6.75 -19.51 13.85
N GLN A 278 7.19 -19.61 12.59
CA GLN A 278 7.09 -18.50 11.64
C GLN A 278 5.63 -18.09 11.41
N ASP A 279 4.75 -19.07 11.21
CA ASP A 279 3.32 -18.83 11.01
C ASP A 279 2.65 -18.17 12.21
N GLU A 280 3.04 -18.56 13.43
CA GLU A 280 2.55 -17.94 14.66
C GLU A 280 3.02 -16.50 14.80
N ILE A 281 4.31 -16.22 14.53
CA ILE A 281 4.84 -14.85 14.57
C ILE A 281 4.14 -13.96 13.52
N LEU A 282 3.83 -14.51 12.35
CA LEU A 282 3.18 -13.79 11.24
C LEU A 282 1.64 -13.81 11.31
N LYS A 283 1.04 -14.37 12.36
CA LYS A 283 -0.42 -14.55 12.45
C LYS A 283 -1.19 -13.23 12.32
N SER A 284 -0.77 -12.20 13.06
CA SER A 284 -1.40 -10.87 13.00
C SER A 284 -1.33 -10.27 11.60
N PHE A 285 -0.20 -10.43 10.92
CA PHE A 285 -0.02 -9.96 9.54
C PHE A 285 -0.97 -10.69 8.57
N LYS A 286 -1.12 -12.02 8.69
CA LYS A 286 -2.05 -12.80 7.86
C LYS A 286 -3.50 -12.41 8.10
N GLU A 287 -3.87 -12.15 9.36
CA GLU A 287 -5.21 -11.65 9.70
C GLU A 287 -5.47 -10.29 9.04
N GLU A 288 -4.49 -9.38 9.04
CA GLU A 288 -4.61 -8.12 8.31
C GLU A 288 -4.74 -8.29 6.80
N GLU A 289 -4.05 -9.24 6.17
CA GLU A 289 -4.17 -9.51 4.72
C GLU A 289 -5.58 -10.00 4.33
N SER A 290 -6.34 -10.56 5.28
CA SER A 290 -7.71 -11.05 5.07
C SER A 290 -8.81 -10.03 5.34
N LEU A 291 -8.46 -8.76 5.59
CA LEU A 291 -9.45 -7.70 5.83
C LEU A 291 -10.39 -7.50 4.64
N SER A 292 -11.70 -7.56 4.90
CA SER A 292 -12.76 -7.23 3.94
C SER A 292 -13.91 -6.41 4.58
N VAL A 293 -14.76 -5.86 3.73
CA VAL A 293 -15.99 -5.12 4.07
C VAL A 293 -17.14 -5.61 3.21
N LYS A 294 -18.31 -5.88 3.80
CA LYS A 294 -19.50 -6.27 3.04
C LYS A 294 -20.12 -5.05 2.35
N VAL A 295 -20.44 -5.20 1.06
CA VAL A 295 -21.27 -4.23 0.33
C VAL A 295 -22.69 -4.34 0.87
N SER A 296 -23.24 -3.21 1.32
CA SER A 296 -24.62 -3.11 1.83
C SER A 296 -25.62 -3.02 0.70
#